data_AF-A0A942RK23-F1
#
_entry.id   AF-A0A942RK23-F1
#
_cell.length_a   1.000
_cell.length_b   1.000
_cell.length_c   1.000
_cell.angle_alpha   90.00
_cell.angle_beta   90.00
_cell.angle_gamma   90.00
#
_symmetry.space_group_name_H-M   'P 1'
#
loop_
_entity.id
_entity.type
_entity.pdbx_description
1 polymer ?
#
loop_
_entity_poly.entity_id
_entity_poly.type
_entity_poly.pdbx_seq_one_letter_code
_entity_poly.pdbx_strand_id
1 'polypeptide(L)' 'MDTFSPLSKAKRSLINWEAITVCVVGGPRISQELAKELGYDAGFGPGTFAGDVASYLVWRYQQKPEK' A
#
# COMPACT_ATOMS: atom_id res chain seq x y z
N MET A 1 -13.84 9.33 -30.07
CA MET A 1 -14.79 8.27 -29.67
C MET A 1 -14.09 7.00 -30.07
N ASP A 2 -13.14 6.58 -29.25
CA ASP A 2 -12.12 5.67 -29.73
C ASP A 2 -12.51 4.27 -29.30
N THR A 3 -12.77 3.45 -30.31
CA THR A 3 -13.21 2.07 -30.24
C THR A 3 -12.18 1.27 -29.45
N PHE A 4 -12.48 1.08 -28.17
CA PHE A 4 -11.72 0.29 -27.22
C PHE A 4 -11.67 -1.17 -27.69
N SER A 5 -10.59 -1.49 -28.41
CA SER A 5 -10.27 -2.83 -28.90
C SER A 5 -10.37 -3.88 -27.77
N PRO A 6 -10.97 -5.05 -28.02
CA PRO A 6 -11.25 -6.08 -27.02
C PRO A 6 -10.01 -6.74 -26.39
N LEU A 7 -8.80 -6.42 -26.86
CA LEU A 7 -7.53 -6.91 -26.31
C LEU A 7 -7.18 -6.33 -24.92
N SER A 8 -7.87 -5.28 -24.47
CA SER A 8 -7.68 -4.68 -23.13
C SER A 8 -8.32 -5.48 -21.99
N LYS A 9 -9.28 -6.37 -22.27
CA LYS A 9 -9.95 -7.19 -21.25
C LYS A 9 -9.13 -8.42 -20.85
N ALA A 10 -8.39 -9.02 -21.80
CA ALA A 10 -7.64 -10.25 -21.55
C ALA A 10 -6.43 -10.06 -20.62
N LYS A 11 -5.74 -8.91 -20.68
CA LYS A 11 -4.63 -8.61 -19.76
C LYS A 11 -5.08 -8.29 -18.33
N ARG A 12 -6.35 -7.94 -18.14
CA ARG A 12 -6.96 -7.68 -16.82
C ARG A 12 -7.19 -8.96 -16.02
N SER A 13 -7.27 -10.11 -16.69
CA SER A 13 -7.51 -11.43 -16.07
C SER A 13 -6.24 -12.10 -15.53
N LEU A 14 -5.05 -11.72 -15.99
CA LEU A 14 -3.76 -12.34 -15.59
C LEU A 14 -3.08 -11.63 -14.42
N ILE A 15 -3.59 -10.46 -14.02
CA ILE A 15 -3.08 -9.68 -12.90
C ILE A 15 -4.28 -9.53 -11.97
N ASN A 16 -4.26 -10.20 -10.81
CA ASN A 16 -5.30 -9.98 -9.82
C ASN A 16 -5.17 -8.52 -9.32
N TRP A 17 -6.04 -7.63 -9.82
CA TRP A 17 -6.03 -6.20 -9.51
C TRP A 17 -6.62 -5.87 -8.12
N GLU A 18 -7.12 -6.86 -7.38
CA GLU A 18 -7.46 -6.73 -5.96
C GLU A 18 -6.19 -6.70 -5.08
N ALA A 19 -5.23 -5.86 -5.45
CA ALA A 19 -4.03 -5.65 -4.67
C ALA A 19 -4.38 -4.84 -3.41
N ILE A 20 -4.03 -5.38 -2.23
CA ILE A 20 -4.04 -4.62 -0.99
C ILE A 20 -3.08 -3.44 -1.17
N THR A 21 -3.65 -2.24 -1.19
CA THR A 21 -2.90 -1.00 -1.24
C THR A 21 -2.57 -0.61 0.19
N VAL A 22 -1.27 -0.53 0.52
CA VAL A 22 -0.79 -0.11 1.83
C VAL A 22 -0.35 1.34 1.70
N CYS A 23 -0.97 2.24 2.47
CA CYS A 23 -0.67 3.66 2.44
C CYS A 23 0.11 4.06 3.69
N VAL A 24 1.34 4.55 3.50
CA VAL A 24 2.22 4.96 4.60
C VAL A 24 2.70 6.38 4.41
N VAL A 25 2.88 7.10 5.52
CA VAL A 25 3.39 8.48 5.52
C VAL A 25 4.64 8.60 6.38
N GLY A 26 5.54 9.50 5.98
CA GLY A 26 6.78 9.73 6.71
C GLY A 26 7.15 11.20 6.80
N GLY A 27 7.81 11.59 7.89
CA GLY A 27 8.37 12.93 8.04
C GLY A 27 8.84 13.26 9.47
N PRO A 28 9.65 14.31 9.65
CA PRO A 28 10.19 14.71 10.96
C PRO A 28 9.11 15.15 11.97
N ARG A 29 7.89 15.42 11.52
CA ARG A 29 6.73 15.80 12.34
C ARG A 29 5.59 14.78 12.31
N ILE A 30 5.81 13.62 11.71
CA ILE A 30 4.83 12.53 11.62
C ILE A 30 5.04 11.57 12.78
N SER A 31 3.95 11.21 13.45
CA SER A 31 3.90 10.11 14.42
C SER A 31 3.00 8.99 13.88
N GLN A 32 3.16 7.79 14.45
CA GLN A 32 2.31 6.65 14.09
C GLN A 32 0.84 6.90 14.43
N GLU A 33 0.55 7.55 15.56
CA GLU A 33 -0.81 7.92 15.96
C GLU A 33 -1.46 8.90 14.99
N LEU A 34 -0.75 9.98 14.63
CA LEU A 34 -1.25 10.97 13.68
C LEU A 34 -1.60 10.33 12.32
N ALA A 35 -0.75 9.41 11.84
CA ALA A 35 -1.00 8.70 10.59
C ALA A 35 -2.27 7.85 10.64
N LYS A 36 -2.52 7.15 11.76
CA LYS A 36 -3.74 6.36 11.94
C LYS A 36 -4.99 7.23 12.00
N GLU A 37 -4.93 8.36 12.71
CA GLU A 37 -6.04 9.33 12.78
C GLU A 37 -6.40 9.90 11.39
N LEU A 38 -5.41 10.08 10.53
CA LEU A 38 -5.59 10.53 9.14
C LEU A 38 -6.09 9.43 8.19
N GLY A 39 -6.14 8.18 8.64
CA GLY A 39 -6.57 7.04 7.82
C GLY A 39 -5.46 6.37 7.00
N TYR A 40 -4.19 6.56 7.37
CA TYR A 40 -3.07 5.78 6.84
C TYR A 40 -2.85 4.48 7.62
N ASP A 41 -2.24 3.48 6.98
CA ASP A 41 -1.92 2.20 7.61
C ASP A 41 -0.76 2.33 8.63
N ALA A 42 0.22 3.21 8.35
CA ALA A 42 1.32 3.53 9.27
C ALA A 42 1.95 4.91 9.03
N GLY A 43 2.55 5.43 10.10
CA GLY A 43 3.32 6.67 10.11
C GLY A 43 4.75 6.43 10.57
N PHE A 44 5.71 7.07 9.90
CA PHE A 44 7.14 6.95 10.16
C PHE A 44 7.75 8.31 10.54
N GLY A 45 8.28 8.38 11.75
CA GLY A 45 8.84 9.60 12.34
C GLY A 45 10.37 9.70 12.18
N PRO A 46 10.98 10.72 12.82
CA PRO A 46 12.44 10.85 12.86
C PRO A 46 13.09 9.63 13.52
N GLY A 47 14.19 9.14 12.94
CA GLY A 47 14.87 7.91 13.38
C GLY A 47 14.41 6.63 12.70
N THR A 48 13.40 6.70 11.80
CA THR A 48 13.00 5.58 10.95
C THR A 48 13.93 5.46 9.74
N PHE A 49 14.38 4.24 9.44
CA PHE A 49 15.16 3.92 8.25
C PHE A 49 14.35 3.14 7.22
N ALA A 50 14.88 3.02 6.00
CA ALA A 50 14.24 2.26 4.92
C ALA A 50 13.96 0.80 5.30
N GLY A 51 14.80 0.20 6.15
CA GLY A 51 14.62 -1.16 6.65
C GLY A 51 13.37 -1.32 7.53
N ASP A 52 13.04 -0.31 8.33
CA ASP A 52 11.85 -0.33 9.19
C ASP A 52 10.58 -0.27 8.34
N VAL A 53 10.58 0.57 7.30
CA VAL A 53 9.48 0.67 6.34
C VAL A 53 9.31 -0.63 5.55
N ALA A 54 10.41 -1.22 5.07
CA ALA A 54 10.39 -2.48 4.35
C ALA A 54 9.85 -3.63 5.21
N SER A 55 10.30 -3.71 6.47
CA SER A 55 9.84 -4.70 7.45
C SER A 55 8.33 -4.56 7.71
N TYR A 56 7.84 -3.34 7.84
CA TYR A 56 6.42 -3.06 8.00
C TYR A 56 5.60 -3.52 6.78
N LEU A 57 6.06 -3.24 5.55
CA LEU A 57 5.35 -3.65 4.33
C LEU A 57 5.24 -5.17 4.22
N VAL A 58 6.32 -5.90 4.52
CA VAL A 58 6.33 -7.36 4.51
C VAL A 58 5.40 -7.92 5.60
N TRP A 59 5.47 -7.38 6.81
CA TRP A 59 4.56 -7.74 7.90
C TRP A 59 3.09 -7.50 7.51
N ARG A 60 2.78 -6.34 6.92
CA ARG A 60 1.42 -5.99 6.47
C ARG A 60 0.93 -6.92 5.37
N TYR A 61 1.82 -7.33 4.46
CA TYR A 61 1.51 -8.28 3.40
C TYR A 61 1.15 -9.67 3.93
N GLN A 62 1.83 -10.13 4.99
CA GLN A 62 1.55 -11.43 5.63
C GLN A 62 0.19 -11.44 6.32
N GLN A 63 -0.28 -10.31 6.84
CA GLN A 63 -1.59 -10.17 7.45
C GLN A 63 -2.76 -10.14 6.45
N LYS A 64 -2.53 -10.60 5.21
CA LYS A 64 -3.63 -10.85 4.27
C LYS A 64 -4.67 -11.71 4.98
N PRO A 65 -5.92 -11.25 5.15
CA PRO A 65 -6.98 -12.15 5.55
C PRO A 65 -7.03 -13.23 4.47
N GLU A 66 -6.73 -14.46 4.86
CA GLU A 66 -6.90 -15.62 4.00
C GLU A 66 -8.38 -15.63 3.57
N LYS A 67 -8.63 -15.63 2.26
CA LYS A 67 -9.99 -15.71 1.70
C LYS A 67 -10.61 -17.05 2.05
#